data_AF-A0A946ZDJ6-F1
#
_entry.id   AF-A0A946ZDJ6-F1
#
_cell.length_a   1.000
_cell.length_b   1.000
_cell.length_c   1.000
_cell.angle_alpha   90.00
_cell.angle_beta   90.00
_cell.angle_gamma   90.00
#
_symmetry.space_group_name_H-M   'P 1'
#
loop_
_entity.id
_entity.type
_entity.pdbx_description
1 polymer ?
#
loop_
_entity_poly.entity_id
_entity_poly.type
_entity_poly.pdbx_seq_one_letter_code
_entity_poly.pdbx_strand_id
1 'polypeptide(L)'
;MRTNLIFIASLFQILILSCSDKVEMVEKIAIIPAPDQLVLSEGSFMLNGNSKVYYDKGLEVPARFLMDFVRSGSGISMDEGTADSDIIFKLKPELGAEEYVLEVTTNNINIYASEARAAFYAVQSLRQLMSASLEKGEYSIDVIAIPLVKITDEPRFGYRGMHLDVGRHMFPVEFIKKYIDALALLKYNRFHW
;
A
#
# COMPACT_ATOMS: atom_id res chain seq x y z
N MET A 1 36.51 -54.76 23.90
CA MET A 1 35.47 -54.54 22.86
C MET A 1 34.19 -53.96 23.49
N ARG A 2 34.21 -52.74 24.06
CA ARG A 2 32.99 -52.13 24.65
C ARG A 2 33.04 -50.64 25.03
N THR A 3 34.09 -49.88 24.70
CA THR A 3 34.25 -48.49 25.15
C THR A 3 34.18 -47.42 24.05
N ASN A 4 34.14 -47.79 22.76
CA ASN A 4 34.11 -46.82 21.64
C ASN A 4 32.70 -46.51 21.11
N LEU A 5 31.65 -47.11 21.66
CA LEU A 5 30.27 -46.93 21.15
C LEU A 5 29.53 -45.75 21.81
N ILE A 6 29.99 -45.27 22.97
CA ILE A 6 29.33 -44.18 23.72
C ILE A 6 29.79 -42.80 23.21
N PHE A 7 31.03 -42.67 22.73
CA PHE A 7 31.56 -41.38 22.23
C PHE A 7 31.02 -41.00 20.84
N ILE A 8 30.62 -41.96 20.01
CA ILE A 8 30.02 -41.68 18.69
C ILE A 8 28.55 -41.25 18.82
N ALA A 9 27.85 -41.70 19.87
CA ALA A 9 26.47 -41.28 20.14
C ALA A 9 26.37 -39.82 20.62
N SER A 10 27.40 -39.30 21.31
CA SER A 10 27.40 -37.92 21.81
C SER A 10 27.73 -36.86 20.75
N LEU A 11 28.26 -37.25 19.58
CA LEU A 11 28.56 -36.33 18.47
C LEU A 11 27.37 -36.14 17.52
N PHE A 12 26.34 -37.00 17.61
CA PHE A 12 25.16 -36.95 16.75
C PHE A 12 23.98 -36.17 17.36
N GLN A 13 24.03 -35.87 18.67
CA GLN A 13 22.98 -35.11 19.37
C GLN A 13 23.17 -33.59 19.34
N ILE A 14 24.33 -33.08 18.88
CA ILE A 14 24.57 -31.63 18.75
C ILE A 14 24.13 -31.09 17.37
N LEU A 15 23.79 -31.96 16.41
CA LEU A 15 23.38 -31.56 15.06
C LEU A 15 21.88 -31.22 14.87
N ILE A 16 21.06 -31.26 15.93
CA ILE A 16 19.59 -31.13 15.82
C ILE A 16 19.04 -29.85 16.48
N LEU A 17 19.89 -28.92 16.91
CA LEU A 17 19.48 -27.61 17.45
C LEU A 17 19.79 -26.43 16.51
N SER A 18 19.72 -26.66 15.20
CA SER A 18 19.75 -25.59 14.19
C SER A 18 18.39 -25.39 13.54
N CYS A 19 17.33 -25.27 14.35
CA CYS A 19 16.20 -24.42 13.97
C CYS A 19 16.61 -22.99 14.35
N SER A 20 17.35 -22.32 13.46
CA SER A 20 17.19 -20.88 13.39
C SER A 20 15.86 -20.69 12.69
N ASP A 21 14.88 -20.15 13.42
CA ASP A 21 13.76 -19.48 12.78
C ASP A 21 14.36 -18.58 11.69
N LYS A 22 13.87 -18.74 10.46
CA LYS A 22 14.14 -17.75 9.44
C LYS A 22 13.53 -16.47 9.98
N VAL A 23 14.37 -15.55 10.44
CA VAL A 23 13.98 -14.15 10.60
C VAL A 23 13.56 -13.75 9.19
N GLU A 24 12.26 -13.75 8.94
CA GLU A 24 11.73 -13.14 7.73
C GLU A 24 12.13 -11.68 7.81
N MET A 25 13.11 -11.33 6.99
CA MET A 25 13.55 -9.96 6.80
C MET A 25 12.30 -9.15 6.50
N VAL A 26 12.03 -8.13 7.33
CA VAL A 26 11.07 -7.07 7.02
C VAL A 26 11.33 -6.67 5.58
N GLU A 27 10.41 -7.01 4.68
CA GLU A 27 10.46 -6.56 3.31
C GLU A 27 10.58 -5.03 3.39
N LYS A 28 11.70 -4.49 2.91
CA LYS A 28 12.00 -3.08 3.12
C LYS A 28 10.93 -2.26 2.42
N ILE A 29 9.97 -1.74 3.18
CA ILE A 29 8.92 -0.87 2.67
C ILE A 29 9.59 0.32 2.00
N ALA A 30 9.32 0.48 0.70
CA ALA A 30 9.89 1.52 -0.13
C ALA A 30 8.78 2.18 -0.93
N ILE A 31 8.15 3.20 -0.35
CA ILE A 31 7.19 4.04 -1.06
C ILE A 31 7.96 5.04 -1.92
N ILE A 32 7.53 5.20 -3.16
CA ILE A 32 8.06 6.16 -4.12
C ILE A 32 6.92 7.07 -4.61
N PRO A 33 7.04 8.41 -4.51
CA PRO A 33 8.10 9.15 -3.82
C PRO A 33 8.19 8.82 -2.32
N ALA A 34 9.38 8.94 -1.74
CA ALA A 34 9.55 8.74 -0.29
C ALA A 34 8.69 9.78 0.46
N PRO A 35 7.84 9.34 1.41
CA PRO A 35 7.01 10.26 2.16
C PRO A 35 7.84 11.11 3.11
N ASP A 36 7.32 12.27 3.51
CA ASP A 36 7.98 13.14 4.49
C ASP A 36 8.25 12.43 5.82
N GLN A 37 7.27 11.66 6.31
CA GLN A 37 7.43 10.82 7.50
C GLN A 37 6.78 9.45 7.30
N LEU A 38 7.50 8.39 7.71
CA LEU A 38 7.01 7.02 7.78
C LEU A 38 7.49 6.37 9.06
N VAL A 39 6.54 5.90 9.88
CA VAL A 39 6.80 5.11 11.08
C VAL A 39 6.25 3.69 10.83
N LEU A 40 7.13 2.69 10.89
CA LEU A 40 6.78 1.29 10.75
C LEU A 40 6.56 0.65 12.13
N SER A 41 5.50 -0.15 12.27
CA SER A 41 5.22 -0.97 13.45
C SER A 41 5.16 -2.45 13.08
N GLU A 42 5.31 -3.34 14.07
CA GLU A 42 5.20 -4.78 13.87
C GLU A 42 3.74 -5.22 13.61
N GLY A 43 3.59 -6.21 12.73
CA GLY A 43 2.30 -6.81 12.37
C GLY A 43 1.69 -6.26 11.09
N SER A 44 0.45 -6.67 10.82
CA SER A 44 -0.27 -6.31 9.60
C SER A 44 -1.77 -6.14 9.85
N PHE A 45 -2.39 -5.26 9.08
CA PHE A 45 -3.83 -5.23 8.86
C PHE A 45 -4.22 -6.29 7.82
N MET A 46 -5.34 -6.98 8.02
CA MET A 46 -5.79 -8.09 7.17
C MET A 46 -7.03 -7.70 6.37
N LEU A 47 -6.83 -7.09 5.20
CA LEU A 47 -7.92 -6.71 4.30
C LEU A 47 -8.50 -7.95 3.62
N ASN A 48 -9.82 -8.16 3.72
CA ASN A 48 -10.51 -9.29 3.09
C ASN A 48 -11.92 -8.89 2.63
N GLY A 49 -12.69 -9.84 2.08
CA GLY A 49 -14.04 -9.58 1.55
C GLY A 49 -15.09 -9.11 2.57
N ASN A 50 -14.81 -9.21 3.88
CA ASN A 50 -15.68 -8.66 4.92
C ASN A 50 -15.31 -7.23 5.31
N SER A 51 -14.16 -6.72 4.85
CA SER A 51 -13.72 -5.37 5.15
C SER A 51 -14.70 -4.36 4.54
N LYS A 52 -15.05 -3.34 5.32
CA LYS A 52 -15.95 -2.27 4.92
C LYS A 52 -15.21 -0.95 4.74
N VAL A 53 -15.71 -0.13 3.83
CA VAL A 53 -15.16 1.19 3.54
C VAL A 53 -16.18 2.27 3.91
N TYR A 54 -15.78 3.20 4.74
CA TYR A 54 -16.51 4.43 5.02
C TYR A 54 -15.74 5.64 4.52
N TYR A 55 -16.47 6.64 4.04
CA TYR A 55 -15.89 7.89 3.59
C TYR A 55 -16.81 9.07 3.91
N ASP A 56 -16.21 10.18 4.32
CA ASP A 56 -16.91 11.46 4.40
C ASP A 56 -17.32 11.94 3.00
N LYS A 57 -18.40 12.73 2.94
CA LYS A 57 -18.87 13.34 1.69
C LYS A 57 -17.76 14.18 1.06
N GLY A 58 -17.50 13.97 -0.23
CA GLY A 58 -16.41 14.60 -0.98
C GLY A 58 -15.17 13.71 -1.14
N LEU A 59 -15.09 12.56 -0.45
CA LEU A 59 -14.00 11.59 -0.57
C LEU A 59 -14.44 10.31 -1.31
N GLU A 60 -15.56 10.35 -2.03
CA GLU A 60 -16.12 9.20 -2.76
C GLU A 60 -15.15 8.66 -3.81
N VAL A 61 -14.50 9.56 -4.55
CA VAL A 61 -13.60 9.21 -5.66
C VAL A 61 -12.39 8.40 -5.19
N PRO A 62 -11.56 8.86 -4.22
CA PRO A 62 -10.43 8.07 -3.75
C PRO A 62 -10.84 6.77 -3.06
N ALA A 63 -11.96 6.76 -2.32
CA ALA A 63 -12.46 5.56 -1.67
C ALA A 63 -12.88 4.49 -2.70
N ARG A 64 -13.68 4.86 -3.70
CA ARG A 64 -14.09 3.95 -4.78
C ARG A 64 -12.90 3.50 -5.61
N PHE A 65 -11.92 4.38 -5.86
CA PHE A 65 -10.69 4.00 -6.55
C PHE A 65 -9.93 2.89 -5.80
N LEU A 66 -9.81 2.98 -4.47
CA LEU A 66 -9.20 1.92 -3.66
C LEU A 66 -10.00 0.61 -3.77
N MET A 67 -11.33 0.67 -3.65
CA MET A 67 -12.20 -0.50 -3.76
C MET A 67 -12.07 -1.18 -5.12
N ASP A 68 -12.08 -0.39 -6.20
CA ASP A 68 -11.92 -0.89 -7.56
C ASP A 68 -10.52 -1.47 -7.79
N PHE A 69 -9.47 -0.83 -7.28
CA PHE A 69 -8.10 -1.34 -7.36
C PHE A 69 -7.97 -2.72 -6.70
N VAL A 70 -8.48 -2.87 -5.47
CA VAL A 70 -8.45 -4.15 -4.75
C VAL A 70 -9.26 -5.21 -5.49
N ARG A 71 -10.48 -4.88 -5.95
CA ARG A 71 -11.34 -5.80 -6.69
C ARG A 71 -10.70 -6.25 -7.99
N SER A 72 -10.15 -5.35 -8.78
CA SER A 72 -9.49 -5.67 -10.04
C SER A 72 -8.18 -6.44 -9.83
N GLY A 73 -7.45 -6.17 -8.74
CA GLY A 73 -6.17 -6.80 -8.45
C GLY A 73 -6.26 -8.20 -7.84
N SER A 74 -7.33 -8.48 -7.09
CA SER A 74 -7.46 -9.68 -6.26
C SER A 74 -8.81 -10.40 -6.32
N GLY A 75 -9.84 -9.79 -6.93
CA GLY A 75 -11.22 -10.28 -6.88
C GLY A 75 -11.95 -9.97 -5.56
N ILE A 76 -11.24 -9.52 -4.52
CA ILE A 76 -11.83 -9.14 -3.23
C ILE A 76 -12.74 -7.93 -3.44
N SER A 77 -14.03 -8.09 -3.15
CA SER A 77 -15.01 -6.99 -3.16
C SER A 77 -15.25 -6.54 -1.73
N MET A 78 -15.19 -5.23 -1.51
CA MET A 78 -15.50 -4.59 -0.23
C MET A 78 -16.81 -3.81 -0.36
N ASP A 79 -17.59 -3.77 0.70
CA ASP A 79 -18.84 -3.02 0.74
C ASP A 79 -18.67 -1.67 1.44
N GLU A 80 -19.55 -0.72 1.10
CA GLU A 80 -19.66 0.52 1.85
C GLU A 80 -20.19 0.24 3.27
N GLY A 81 -19.69 0.98 4.25
CA GLY A 81 -20.00 0.78 5.66
C GLY A 81 -20.36 2.07 6.41
N THR A 82 -20.17 2.04 7.72
CA THR A 82 -20.45 3.15 8.64
C THR A 82 -19.16 3.70 9.23
N ALA A 83 -19.23 4.75 10.07
CA ALA A 83 -18.04 5.38 10.64
C ALA A 83 -17.12 4.43 11.45
N ASP A 84 -17.61 3.25 11.85
CA ASP A 84 -16.88 2.20 12.57
C ASP A 84 -16.34 1.09 11.64
N SER A 85 -16.20 1.38 10.33
CA SER A 85 -15.68 0.41 9.35
C SER A 85 -14.17 0.21 9.46
N ASP A 86 -13.65 -0.81 8.78
CA ASP A 86 -12.23 -1.14 8.80
C ASP A 86 -11.37 -0.12 8.04
N ILE A 87 -11.88 0.44 6.94
CA ILE A 87 -11.19 1.45 6.13
C ILE A 87 -12.01 2.74 6.14
N ILE A 88 -11.41 3.82 6.60
CA ILE A 88 -12.11 5.07 6.92
C ILE A 88 -11.40 6.25 6.26
N PHE A 89 -12.09 6.95 5.37
CA PHE A 89 -11.66 8.21 4.78
C PHE A 89 -12.35 9.36 5.51
N LYS A 90 -11.58 10.24 6.18
CA LYS A 90 -12.10 11.37 6.94
C LYS A 90 -11.54 12.69 6.48
N LEU A 91 -12.41 13.69 6.37
CA LEU A 91 -12.01 15.06 6.11
C LEU A 91 -11.35 15.68 7.34
N LYS A 92 -10.18 16.29 7.14
CA LYS A 92 -9.46 17.11 8.10
C LYS A 92 -9.09 18.44 7.43
N PRO A 93 -9.98 19.45 7.50
CA PRO A 93 -9.78 20.74 6.84
C PRO A 93 -8.53 21.50 7.29
N GLU A 94 -7.95 21.14 8.43
CA GLU A 94 -6.71 21.70 8.95
C GLU A 94 -5.45 21.25 8.20
N LEU A 95 -5.52 20.18 7.40
CA LEU A 95 -4.40 19.72 6.56
C LEU A 95 -4.25 20.57 5.29
N GLY A 96 -3.04 20.63 4.76
CA GLY A 96 -2.76 21.23 3.45
C GLY A 96 -3.51 20.55 2.29
N ALA A 97 -3.61 21.22 1.15
CA ALA A 97 -4.42 20.77 0.00
C ALA A 97 -3.95 19.43 -0.63
N GLU A 98 -2.66 19.13 -0.53
CA GLU A 98 -2.08 17.85 -0.99
C GLU A 98 -1.48 17.04 0.17
N GLU A 99 -1.68 17.49 1.42
CA GLU A 99 -1.20 16.83 2.64
C GLU A 99 -2.18 15.73 3.07
N TYR A 100 -1.64 14.57 3.45
CA TYR A 100 -2.45 13.49 4.00
C TYR A 100 -1.76 12.79 5.18
N VAL A 101 -2.59 12.12 5.99
CA VAL A 101 -2.14 11.18 7.01
C VAL A 101 -2.77 9.82 6.73
N LEU A 102 -1.93 8.79 6.60
CA LEU A 102 -2.34 7.39 6.46
C LEU A 102 -1.90 6.62 7.72
N GLU A 103 -2.86 6.08 8.45
CA GLU A 103 -2.63 5.27 9.65
C GLU A 103 -3.17 3.86 9.42
N VAL A 104 -2.29 2.87 9.35
CA VAL A 104 -2.62 1.44 9.28
C VAL A 104 -2.35 0.83 10.64
N THR A 105 -3.41 0.41 11.32
CA THR A 105 -3.37 -0.33 12.60
C THR A 105 -3.88 -1.76 12.38
N THR A 106 -3.79 -2.61 13.40
CA THR A 106 -4.35 -3.98 13.31
C THR A 106 -5.85 -4.01 13.04
N ASN A 107 -6.57 -2.94 13.44
CA ASN A 107 -8.03 -2.92 13.44
C ASN A 107 -8.60 -2.04 12.34
N ASN A 108 -7.86 -1.04 11.88
CA ASN A 108 -8.35 -0.07 10.91
C ASN A 108 -7.25 0.56 10.06
N ILE A 109 -7.66 1.03 8.89
CA ILE A 109 -6.92 1.95 8.03
C ILE A 109 -7.66 3.28 8.05
N ASN A 110 -7.01 4.33 8.56
CA ASN A 110 -7.53 5.69 8.52
C ASN A 110 -6.77 6.51 7.48
N ILE A 111 -7.50 7.18 6.60
CA ILE A 111 -7.00 8.15 5.64
C ILE A 111 -7.60 9.51 6.00
N TYR A 112 -6.74 10.44 6.40
CA TYR A 112 -7.12 11.82 6.69
C TYR A 112 -6.59 12.75 5.62
N ALA A 113 -7.45 13.64 5.12
CA ALA A 113 -7.11 14.59 4.07
C ALA A 113 -8.03 15.82 4.11
N SER A 114 -7.58 16.95 3.59
CA SER A 114 -8.41 18.16 3.45
C SER A 114 -9.37 18.07 2.26
N GLU A 115 -9.01 17.32 1.22
CA GLU A 115 -9.79 17.15 -0.01
C GLU A 115 -9.52 15.80 -0.71
N ALA A 116 -10.34 15.49 -1.72
CA ALA A 116 -10.24 14.25 -2.50
C ALA A 116 -8.85 14.01 -3.11
N ARG A 117 -8.16 15.07 -3.54
CA ARG A 117 -6.81 14.96 -4.14
C ARG A 117 -5.78 14.46 -3.14
N ALA A 118 -5.74 15.03 -1.95
CA ALA A 118 -4.86 14.58 -0.86
C ALA A 118 -5.17 13.13 -0.46
N ALA A 119 -6.46 12.78 -0.29
CA ALA A 119 -6.86 11.40 0.00
C ALA A 119 -6.45 10.43 -1.12
N PHE A 120 -6.52 10.85 -2.39
CA PHE A 120 -6.06 10.05 -3.51
C PHE A 120 -4.56 9.76 -3.44
N TYR A 121 -3.73 10.70 -2.98
CA TYR A 121 -2.30 10.46 -2.74
C TYR A 121 -2.03 9.51 -1.58
N ALA A 122 -2.84 9.55 -0.53
CA ALA A 122 -2.80 8.54 0.53
C ALA A 122 -3.07 7.14 -0.02
N VAL A 123 -4.05 7.00 -0.92
CA VAL A 123 -4.34 5.74 -1.60
C VAL A 123 -3.16 5.27 -2.45
N GLN A 124 -2.43 6.16 -3.13
CA GLN A 124 -1.22 5.77 -3.87
C GLN A 124 -0.13 5.21 -2.96
N SER A 125 0.05 5.78 -1.76
CA SER A 125 0.96 5.23 -0.76
C SER A 125 0.48 3.87 -0.25
N LEU A 126 -0.82 3.75 0.06
CA LEU A 126 -1.42 2.49 0.50
C LEU A 126 -1.27 1.38 -0.55
N ARG A 127 -1.46 1.69 -1.84
CA ARG A 127 -1.23 0.74 -2.95
C ARG A 127 0.19 0.18 -2.93
N GLN A 128 1.19 1.01 -2.67
CA GLN A 128 2.59 0.59 -2.62
C GLN A 128 2.95 -0.22 -1.36
N LEU A 129 2.08 -0.24 -0.35
CA LEU A 129 2.20 -1.12 0.81
C LEU A 129 1.62 -2.51 0.55
N MET A 130 0.87 -2.70 -0.54
CA MET A 130 0.30 -3.97 -0.96
C MET A 130 1.22 -4.67 -1.97
N SER A 131 0.97 -5.96 -2.21
CA SER A 131 1.74 -6.73 -3.19
C SER A 131 1.63 -6.15 -4.61
N ALA A 132 2.77 -6.07 -5.30
CA ALA A 132 2.83 -5.68 -6.71
C ALA A 132 2.04 -6.62 -7.65
N SER A 133 1.66 -7.82 -7.21
CA SER A 133 0.78 -8.70 -8.00
C SER A 133 -0.66 -8.17 -8.12
N LEU A 134 -1.11 -7.26 -7.24
CA LEU A 134 -2.40 -6.57 -7.42
C LEU A 134 -2.40 -5.68 -8.68
N GLU A 135 -1.30 -5.00 -8.97
CA GLU A 135 -1.18 -4.16 -10.18
C GLU A 135 -1.31 -4.96 -11.48
N LYS A 136 -1.12 -6.28 -11.41
CA LYS A 136 -1.24 -7.20 -12.56
C LYS A 136 -2.56 -7.98 -12.59
N GLY A 137 -3.40 -7.87 -11.57
CA GLY A 137 -4.58 -8.74 -11.44
C GLY A 137 -4.23 -10.20 -11.16
N GLU A 138 -3.06 -10.45 -10.58
CA GLU A 138 -2.51 -11.79 -10.34
C GLU A 138 -2.54 -12.18 -8.85
N TYR A 139 -3.18 -11.38 -7.99
CA TYR A 139 -3.30 -11.71 -6.57
C TYR A 139 -4.34 -12.81 -6.37
N SER A 140 -3.92 -13.95 -5.81
CA SER A 140 -4.74 -15.18 -5.75
C SER A 140 -5.18 -15.58 -4.35
N ILE A 141 -4.92 -14.75 -3.34
CA ILE A 141 -5.26 -15.02 -1.94
C ILE A 141 -6.43 -14.11 -1.55
N ASP A 142 -7.40 -14.64 -0.79
CA ASP A 142 -8.61 -13.90 -0.39
C ASP A 142 -8.37 -12.91 0.78
N VAL A 143 -7.11 -12.70 1.16
CA VAL A 143 -6.70 -11.76 2.20
C VAL A 143 -5.40 -11.07 1.80
N ILE A 144 -5.36 -9.75 1.95
CA ILE A 144 -4.20 -8.90 1.70
C ILE A 144 -3.65 -8.43 3.05
N ALA A 145 -2.42 -8.83 3.36
CA ALA A 145 -1.69 -8.33 4.52
C ALA A 145 -1.05 -6.98 4.19
N ILE A 146 -1.34 -5.95 4.99
CA ILE A 146 -0.81 -4.59 4.83
C ILE A 146 -0.01 -4.25 6.09
N PRO A 147 1.27 -3.86 6.00
CA PRO A 147 2.09 -3.57 7.18
C PRO A 147 1.54 -2.39 7.98
N LEU A 148 1.70 -2.45 9.31
CA LEU A 148 1.28 -1.35 10.17
C LEU A 148 2.21 -0.15 10.02
N VAL A 149 1.65 0.97 9.59
CA VAL A 149 2.42 2.19 9.36
C VAL A 149 1.64 3.43 9.78
N LYS A 150 2.38 4.49 10.12
CA LYS A 150 1.87 5.85 10.10
C LYS A 150 2.68 6.68 9.13
N ILE A 151 2.00 7.23 8.14
CA ILE A 151 2.59 8.09 7.11
C ILE A 151 1.96 9.47 7.22
N THR A 152 2.80 10.51 7.20
CA THR A 152 2.40 11.91 7.07
C THR A 152 3.24 12.48 5.95
N ASP A 153 2.59 13.09 4.96
CA ASP A 153 3.24 13.40 3.70
C ASP A 153 2.56 14.58 3.01
N GLU A 154 3.37 15.51 2.54
CA GLU A 154 2.97 16.62 1.68
C GLU A 154 4.02 16.85 0.57
N PRO A 155 3.63 17.36 -0.60
CA PRO A 155 4.61 17.62 -1.63
C PRO A 155 5.41 18.88 -1.32
N ARG A 156 6.74 18.76 -1.34
CA ARG A 156 7.65 19.92 -1.31
C ARG A 156 7.33 21.00 -2.36
N PHE A 157 6.84 20.59 -3.53
CA PHE A 157 6.49 21.50 -4.62
C PHE A 157 5.07 21.21 -5.11
N GLY A 158 4.22 22.25 -5.17
CA GLY A 158 2.85 22.13 -5.68
C GLY A 158 2.73 21.94 -7.20
N TYR A 159 3.83 22.07 -7.95
CA TYR A 159 3.89 21.77 -9.38
C TYR A 159 4.83 20.58 -9.61
N ARG A 160 4.27 19.43 -10.01
CA ARG A 160 5.01 18.21 -10.34
C ARG A 160 4.53 17.74 -11.71
N GLY A 161 5.28 18.18 -12.73
CA GLY A 161 4.88 18.07 -14.13
C GLY A 161 5.67 17.04 -14.91
N MET A 162 5.04 16.44 -15.90
CA MET A 162 5.68 15.62 -16.92
C MET A 162 5.22 16.07 -18.32
N HIS A 163 6.16 16.21 -19.26
CA HIS A 163 5.85 16.54 -20.65
C HIS A 163 5.96 15.32 -21.56
N LEU A 164 4.95 15.07 -22.40
CA LEU A 164 4.95 14.05 -23.45
C LEU A 164 4.77 14.72 -24.82
N ASP A 165 5.82 14.81 -25.63
CA ASP A 165 5.75 15.35 -27.00
C ASP A 165 5.01 14.37 -27.93
N VAL A 166 3.77 14.71 -28.29
CA VAL A 166 2.97 13.97 -29.27
C VAL A 166 2.97 14.61 -30.67
N GLY A 167 3.66 15.74 -30.85
CA GLY A 167 3.69 16.47 -32.12
C GLY A 167 4.62 15.84 -33.16
N ARG A 168 5.66 15.15 -32.69
CA ARG A 168 6.67 14.48 -33.55
C ARG A 168 6.45 12.97 -33.68
N HIS A 169 5.88 12.35 -32.65
CA HIS A 169 5.57 10.94 -32.63
C HIS A 169 4.22 10.71 -31.98
N MET A 170 3.27 10.16 -32.73
CA MET A 170 1.93 9.91 -32.23
C MET A 170 1.92 8.64 -31.39
N PHE A 171 1.47 8.76 -30.14
CA PHE A 171 1.27 7.61 -29.26
C PHE A 171 -0.20 7.16 -29.28
N PRO A 172 -0.48 5.85 -29.23
CA PRO A 172 -1.86 5.37 -29.06
C PRO A 172 -2.49 5.91 -27.78
N VAL A 173 -3.79 6.19 -27.80
CA VAL A 173 -4.53 6.71 -26.63
C VAL A 173 -4.36 5.80 -25.40
N GLU A 174 -4.36 4.48 -25.60
CA GLU A 174 -4.18 3.52 -24.50
C GLU A 174 -2.79 3.61 -23.85
N PHE A 175 -1.76 3.95 -24.61
CA PHE A 175 -0.44 4.22 -24.04
C PHE A 175 -0.48 5.48 -23.16
N ILE A 176 -1.12 6.55 -23.65
CA ILE A 176 -1.20 7.81 -22.91
C ILE A 176 -1.98 7.65 -21.61
N LYS A 177 -3.08 6.88 -21.60
CA LYS A 177 -3.82 6.54 -20.37
C LYS A 177 -2.92 5.82 -19.37
N LYS A 178 -2.23 4.76 -19.80
CA LYS A 178 -1.29 4.02 -18.94
C LYS A 178 -0.16 4.90 -18.42
N TYR A 179 0.29 5.86 -19.22
CA TYR A 179 1.29 6.84 -18.79
C TYR A 179 0.75 7.76 -17.69
N ILE A 180 -0.49 8.25 -17.83
CA ILE A 180 -1.16 9.04 -16.80
C ILE A 180 -1.36 8.22 -15.52
N ASP A 181 -1.71 6.94 -15.60
CA ASP A 181 -1.85 6.05 -14.44
C ASP A 181 -0.52 5.92 -13.68
N ALA A 182 0.60 5.78 -14.39
CA ALA A 182 1.93 5.75 -13.79
C ALA A 182 2.31 7.08 -13.13
N LEU A 183 1.98 8.21 -13.77
CA LEU A 183 2.17 9.55 -13.18
C LEU A 183 1.34 9.74 -11.91
N ALA A 184 0.09 9.26 -11.92
CA ALA A 184 -0.81 9.32 -10.77
C ALA A 184 -0.26 8.50 -9.59
N LEU A 185 0.22 7.28 -9.83
CA LEU A 185 0.89 6.44 -8.82
C LEU A 185 2.08 7.16 -8.16
N LEU A 186 2.82 7.93 -8.97
CA LEU A 186 3.98 8.70 -8.53
C LEU A 186 3.63 10.12 -8.03
N LYS A 187 2.34 10.41 -7.81
CA LYS A 187 1.82 11.69 -7.30
C LYS A 187 2.16 12.93 -8.15
N TYR A 188 2.38 12.76 -9.46
CA TYR A 188 2.45 13.89 -10.39
C TYR A 188 1.06 14.52 -10.55
N ASN A 189 1.02 15.84 -10.72
CA ASN A 189 -0.23 16.60 -10.72
C ASN A 189 -0.38 17.54 -11.91
N ARG A 190 0.57 17.53 -12.85
CA ARG A 190 0.50 18.24 -14.12
C ARG A 190 0.99 17.32 -15.24
N PHE A 191 0.21 17.21 -16.30
CA PHE A 191 0.60 16.51 -17.51
C PHE A 191 0.54 17.49 -18.66
N HIS A 192 1.68 17.71 -19.31
CA HIS A 192 1.82 18.60 -20.45
C HIS A 192 1.99 17.75 -21.70
N TRP A 193 1.02 17.77 -22.58
CA TRP A 193 1.00 17.01 -23.82
C TRP A 193 1.11 18.00 -24.96
#